data_AF-A0A1L5F473-F1
#
_entry.id   AF-A0A1L5F473-F1
#
_cell.length_a   1.000
_cell.length_b   1.000
_cell.length_c   1.000
_cell.angle_alpha   90.00
_cell.angle_beta   90.00
_cell.angle_gamma   90.00
#
_symmetry.space_group_name_H-M   'P 1'
#
loop_
_entity.id
_entity.type
_entity.pdbx_description
1 polymer ?
#
loop_
_entity_poly.entity_id
_entity_poly.type
_entity_poly.pdbx_seq_one_letter_code
_entity_poly.pdbx_strand_id
1 'polypeptide(L)'
;MSTSEKNKVLMTKEERNLIIKSNICDENENLKKILRLFKGSIKVKDLWKIKNIDVEVYNLIKTRDAVEEMKNSSSKEWAPKQYMGKIKKPCELCGNTKSEYKTTILNRINNNVLLVGTRCIHKFSEINKDLYGMTIYELERIVKKNPAKLDRIVYFNKICPYGKNIFSMWQNKYNEFEISFPNEYDDEFSNILKKGKRIYSLYINGKIDQNELKNFNSYMKEFEYLYNKCKKFHDDNKNNKYICTKKIEKFLLDRGLKITIEHIKRNGKITQDIAKYIYHIDFIKRFKDNIRKMFLKYRIQLKEINNMYIKCSYEYEGFDPILLDISLQNFSNNFSNIFYNLNINNLTKTELFNLLMIDDNYNNVYDFLGILNYILRGTSYNFYINERFYEKQQIELHKNNTKQYVIVKLNDILKKYMYVFYLSPSKIKLNLLDDIELIKNWTNEEEKEKYKIGDISKEWATD
;
A
#
# COMPACT_ATOMS: atom_id res chain seq x y z
N MET A 1 -45.86 -28.93 35.15
CA MET A 1 -45.52 -27.99 34.06
C MET A 1 -46.49 -26.83 34.04
N SER A 2 -45.97 -25.60 34.17
CA SER A 2 -46.77 -24.37 34.08
C SER A 2 -47.29 -24.13 32.64
N THR A 3 -48.34 -23.31 32.48
CA THR A 3 -48.91 -22.97 31.16
C THR A 3 -47.88 -22.28 30.24
N SER A 4 -46.90 -21.60 30.83
CA SER A 4 -45.76 -21.00 30.14
C SER A 4 -44.80 -22.06 29.58
N GLU A 5 -44.43 -23.07 30.37
CA GLU A 5 -43.53 -24.15 29.94
C GLU A 5 -44.12 -25.01 28.81
N LYS A 6 -45.44 -25.29 28.85
CA LYS A 6 -46.11 -26.09 27.81
C LYS A 6 -46.10 -25.42 26.44
N ASN A 7 -46.00 -24.09 26.39
CA ASN A 7 -46.04 -23.30 25.16
C ASN A 7 -44.65 -22.91 24.62
N LYS A 8 -43.57 -23.27 25.32
CA LYS A 8 -42.20 -23.04 24.85
C LYS A 8 -41.98 -23.72 23.49
N VAL A 9 -41.44 -22.97 22.53
CA VAL A 9 -41.08 -23.48 21.19
C VAL A 9 -39.73 -24.17 21.28
N LEU A 10 -39.68 -25.42 20.84
CA LEU A 10 -38.46 -26.23 20.78
C LEU A 10 -37.80 -26.16 19.40
N MET A 11 -38.63 -26.14 18.36
CA MET A 11 -38.19 -26.01 16.97
C MET A 11 -39.17 -25.10 16.22
N THR A 12 -38.66 -24.05 15.59
CA THR A 12 -39.46 -23.14 14.77
C THR A 12 -39.92 -23.82 13.48
N LYS A 13 -40.98 -23.28 12.86
CA LYS A 13 -41.44 -23.72 11.53
C LYS A 13 -40.33 -23.65 10.48
N GLU A 14 -39.48 -22.64 10.56
CA GLU A 14 -38.34 -22.45 9.64
C GLU A 14 -37.29 -23.54 9.82
N GLU A 15 -36.82 -23.78 11.05
CA GLU A 15 -35.86 -24.85 11.36
C GLU A 15 -36.41 -26.21 10.91
N ARG A 16 -37.67 -26.51 11.25
CA ARG A 16 -38.32 -27.75 10.87
C ARG A 16 -38.39 -27.94 9.35
N ASN A 17 -38.84 -26.93 8.61
CA ASN A 17 -38.99 -27.04 7.16
C ASN A 17 -37.63 -27.16 6.44
N LEU A 18 -36.57 -26.57 7.02
CA LEU A 18 -35.20 -26.71 6.53
C LEU A 18 -34.70 -28.14 6.74
N ILE A 19 -34.87 -28.69 7.95
CA ILE A 19 -34.41 -30.03 8.34
C ILE A 19 -35.17 -31.13 7.60
N ILE A 20 -36.50 -31.01 7.43
CA ILE A 20 -37.31 -32.01 6.70
C ILE A 20 -36.81 -32.25 5.26
N LYS A 21 -36.23 -31.22 4.63
CA LYS A 21 -35.73 -31.28 3.26
C LYS A 21 -34.20 -31.35 3.17
N SER A 22 -33.49 -31.51 4.28
CA SER A 22 -32.02 -31.66 4.31
C SER A 22 -31.59 -33.13 4.28
N ASN A 23 -30.31 -33.34 4.03
CA ASN A 23 -29.69 -34.67 3.98
C ASN A 23 -29.88 -35.45 5.30
N ILE A 24 -29.90 -34.75 6.44
CA ILE A 24 -30.14 -35.33 7.77
C ILE A 24 -31.44 -36.17 7.81
N CYS A 25 -32.51 -35.69 7.15
CA CYS A 25 -33.78 -36.42 7.09
C CYS A 25 -33.81 -37.48 5.97
N ASP A 26 -32.90 -37.42 5.00
CA ASP A 26 -32.74 -38.48 4.01
C ASP A 26 -31.98 -39.66 4.60
N GLU A 27 -31.03 -39.42 5.50
CA GLU A 27 -30.32 -40.44 6.29
C GLU A 27 -31.14 -41.00 7.46
N ASN A 28 -32.10 -40.21 7.98
CA ASN A 28 -32.99 -40.62 9.07
C ASN A 28 -34.47 -40.46 8.68
N GLU A 29 -35.04 -41.50 8.07
CA GLU A 29 -36.44 -41.52 7.66
C GLU A 29 -37.43 -41.34 8.81
N ASN A 30 -37.10 -41.86 10.01
CA ASN A 30 -37.99 -41.79 11.17
C ASN A 30 -38.12 -40.34 11.66
N LEU A 31 -37.01 -39.62 11.73
CA LEU A 31 -37.00 -38.18 11.99
C LEU A 31 -37.87 -37.42 10.97
N LYS A 32 -37.73 -37.75 9.67
CA LYS A 32 -38.52 -37.12 8.60
C LYS A 32 -40.02 -37.38 8.76
N LYS A 33 -40.42 -38.63 9.07
CA LYS A 33 -41.82 -39.03 9.30
C LYS A 33 -42.41 -38.27 10.48
N ILE A 34 -41.69 -38.21 11.60
CA ILE A 34 -42.14 -37.52 12.82
C ILE A 34 -42.25 -36.01 12.62
N LEU A 35 -41.25 -35.36 12.01
CA LEU A 35 -41.30 -33.91 11.78
C LEU A 35 -42.47 -33.49 10.88
N ARG A 36 -42.89 -34.36 9.94
CA ARG A 36 -44.06 -34.13 9.06
C ARG A 36 -45.41 -34.16 9.79
N LEU A 37 -45.49 -34.77 10.98
CA LEU A 37 -46.72 -34.78 11.78
C LEU A 37 -47.11 -33.38 12.27
N PHE A 38 -46.13 -32.48 12.38
CA PHE A 38 -46.37 -31.11 12.81
C PHE A 38 -46.69 -30.21 11.61
N LYS A 39 -47.67 -29.30 11.72
CA LYS A 39 -47.99 -28.31 10.66
C LYS A 39 -47.29 -26.95 10.83
N GLY A 40 -46.91 -26.59 12.07
CA GLY A 40 -46.15 -25.37 12.40
C GLY A 40 -44.93 -25.64 13.30
N SER A 41 -44.51 -24.62 14.06
CA SER A 41 -43.46 -24.78 15.06
C SER A 41 -43.82 -25.87 16.08
N ILE A 42 -42.82 -26.63 16.54
CA ILE A 42 -42.98 -27.69 17.53
C ILE A 42 -42.84 -27.08 18.92
N LYS A 43 -43.91 -27.13 19.71
CA LYS A 43 -43.90 -26.72 21.13
C LYS A 43 -43.75 -27.94 22.03
N VAL A 44 -43.36 -27.72 23.28
CA VAL A 44 -43.20 -28.81 24.27
C VAL A 44 -44.47 -29.69 24.34
N LYS A 45 -45.65 -29.08 24.43
CA LYS A 45 -46.93 -29.82 24.46
C LYS A 45 -47.20 -30.68 23.22
N ASP A 46 -46.71 -30.27 22.06
CA ASP A 46 -46.90 -30.99 20.81
C ASP A 46 -45.94 -32.19 20.76
N LEU A 47 -44.72 -32.02 21.27
CA LEU A 47 -43.70 -33.07 21.34
C LEU A 47 -44.08 -34.21 22.30
N TRP A 48 -44.81 -33.94 23.38
CA TRP A 48 -45.27 -34.99 24.30
C TRP A 48 -46.11 -36.09 23.62
N LYS A 49 -46.80 -35.75 22.52
CA LYS A 49 -47.65 -36.69 21.78
C LYS A 49 -46.86 -37.78 21.06
N ILE A 50 -45.57 -37.57 20.81
CA ILE A 50 -44.72 -38.52 20.11
C ILE A 50 -43.82 -39.32 21.05
N LYS A 51 -43.83 -39.04 22.36
CA LYS A 51 -42.95 -39.69 23.34
C LYS A 51 -43.07 -41.22 23.32
N ASN A 52 -44.28 -41.73 23.13
CA ASN A 52 -44.56 -43.17 23.10
C ASN A 52 -44.55 -43.75 21.66
N ILE A 53 -44.34 -42.89 20.65
CA ILE A 53 -44.27 -43.27 19.24
C ILE A 53 -42.82 -43.49 18.83
N ASP A 54 -41.94 -42.55 19.20
CA ASP A 54 -40.52 -42.60 18.89
C ASP A 54 -39.72 -41.86 19.98
N VAL A 55 -39.13 -42.62 20.90
CA VAL A 55 -38.40 -42.09 22.06
C VAL A 55 -37.10 -41.40 21.63
N GLU A 56 -36.45 -41.91 20.58
CA GLU A 56 -35.18 -41.38 20.08
C GLU A 56 -35.38 -40.00 19.45
N VAL A 57 -36.37 -39.87 18.54
CA VAL A 57 -36.70 -38.59 17.93
C VAL A 57 -37.29 -37.62 18.96
N TYR A 58 -38.04 -38.11 19.94
CA TYR A 58 -38.50 -37.30 21.08
C TYR A 58 -37.33 -36.68 21.85
N ASN A 59 -36.32 -37.49 22.21
CA ASN A 59 -35.14 -37.00 22.94
C ASN A 59 -34.30 -36.04 22.09
N LEU A 60 -34.17 -36.32 20.79
CA LEU A 60 -33.46 -35.47 19.85
C LEU A 60 -34.09 -34.07 19.72
N ILE A 61 -35.41 -33.98 19.51
CA ILE A 61 -36.10 -32.69 19.35
C ILE A 61 -36.26 -31.96 20.70
N LYS A 62 -36.35 -32.68 21.81
CA LYS A 62 -36.42 -32.09 23.16
C LYS A 62 -35.14 -31.34 23.53
N THR A 63 -34.01 -31.74 22.96
CA THR A 63 -32.70 -31.16 23.24
C THR A 63 -32.42 -29.98 22.30
N ARG A 64 -32.34 -28.78 22.85
CA ARG A 64 -32.17 -27.56 22.04
C ARG A 64 -30.86 -27.58 21.25
N ASP A 65 -29.78 -28.06 21.85
CA ASP A 65 -28.46 -28.11 21.20
C ASP A 65 -28.47 -29.06 19.99
N ALA A 66 -29.16 -30.19 20.09
CA ALA A 66 -29.32 -31.11 18.96
C ALA A 66 -30.16 -30.49 17.83
N VAL A 67 -31.22 -29.74 18.16
CA VAL A 67 -32.00 -28.98 17.16
C VAL A 67 -31.15 -27.91 16.48
N GLU A 68 -30.29 -27.24 17.25
CA GLU A 68 -29.39 -26.21 16.74
C GLU A 68 -28.32 -26.80 15.82
N GLU A 69 -27.72 -27.93 16.20
CA GLU A 69 -26.75 -28.65 15.39
C GLU A 69 -27.37 -29.15 14.09
N MET A 70 -28.56 -29.77 14.16
CA MET A 70 -29.30 -30.20 12.96
C MET A 70 -29.61 -29.02 12.04
N LYS A 71 -30.03 -27.87 12.59
CA LYS A 71 -30.28 -26.65 11.83
C LYS A 71 -29.00 -26.13 11.19
N ASN A 72 -27.90 -26.04 11.93
CA ASN A 72 -26.63 -25.48 11.45
C ASN A 72 -26.05 -26.35 10.33
N SER A 73 -26.04 -27.66 10.52
CA SER A 73 -25.63 -28.64 9.51
C SER A 73 -26.54 -28.56 8.28
N SER A 74 -27.87 -28.59 8.47
CA SER A 74 -28.82 -28.45 7.36
C SER A 74 -28.64 -27.15 6.59
N SER A 75 -28.37 -26.02 7.26
CA SER A 75 -28.25 -24.70 6.63
C SER A 75 -27.09 -24.60 5.65
N LYS A 76 -25.99 -25.32 5.90
CA LYS A 76 -24.79 -25.36 5.02
C LYS A 76 -25.07 -26.05 3.68
N GLU A 77 -26.11 -26.88 3.61
CA GLU A 77 -26.46 -27.63 2.41
C GLU A 77 -27.18 -26.76 1.36
N TRP A 78 -27.77 -25.63 1.77
CA TRP A 78 -28.64 -24.83 0.92
C TRP A 78 -27.93 -23.64 0.31
N ALA A 79 -28.18 -23.42 -0.98
CA ALA A 79 -27.70 -22.25 -1.71
C ALA A 79 -28.80 -21.62 -2.56
N PRO A 80 -28.77 -20.30 -2.78
CA PRO A 80 -29.65 -19.66 -3.77
C PRO A 80 -29.48 -20.27 -5.15
N LYS A 81 -30.59 -20.60 -5.81
CA LYS A 81 -30.63 -21.17 -7.16
C LYS A 81 -31.05 -20.13 -8.19
N GLN A 82 -32.24 -19.54 -8.05
CA GLN A 82 -32.80 -18.66 -9.07
C GLN A 82 -33.84 -17.70 -8.50
N TYR A 83 -33.85 -16.44 -8.96
CA TYR A 83 -34.93 -15.50 -8.67
C TYR A 83 -36.15 -15.81 -9.57
N MET A 84 -37.31 -16.01 -8.96
CA MET A 84 -38.54 -16.44 -9.64
C MET A 84 -39.53 -15.31 -9.89
N GLY A 85 -39.23 -14.07 -9.47
CA GLY A 85 -40.16 -12.96 -9.60
C GLY A 85 -41.35 -13.03 -8.64
N LYS A 86 -42.49 -12.47 -9.07
CA LYS A 86 -43.74 -12.46 -8.30
C LYS A 86 -44.46 -13.81 -8.40
N ILE A 87 -44.61 -14.51 -7.29
CA ILE A 87 -45.39 -15.75 -7.19
C ILE A 87 -46.30 -15.67 -5.98
N LYS A 88 -47.61 -15.81 -6.20
CA LYS A 88 -48.66 -15.88 -5.15
C LYS A 88 -48.68 -17.24 -4.43
N LYS A 89 -47.53 -17.68 -3.93
CA LYS A 89 -47.40 -18.87 -3.07
C LYS A 89 -46.77 -18.46 -1.74
N PRO A 90 -47.12 -19.10 -0.60
CA PRO A 90 -46.45 -18.82 0.67
C PRO A 90 -44.95 -19.16 0.59
N CYS A 91 -44.13 -18.51 1.42
CA CYS A 91 -42.73 -18.93 1.60
C CYS A 91 -42.71 -20.36 2.15
N GLU A 92 -42.02 -21.29 1.50
CA GLU A 92 -41.96 -22.69 1.94
C GLU A 92 -41.11 -22.86 3.21
N LEU A 93 -40.20 -21.93 3.50
CA LEU A 93 -39.38 -21.97 4.71
C LEU A 93 -40.16 -21.48 5.94
N CYS A 94 -40.67 -20.24 5.91
CA CYS A 94 -41.35 -19.64 7.08
C CYS A 94 -42.88 -19.69 7.04
N GLY A 95 -43.47 -20.02 5.90
CA GLY A 95 -44.93 -20.03 5.69
C GLY A 95 -45.57 -18.66 5.47
N ASN A 96 -44.80 -17.57 5.34
CA ASN A 96 -45.36 -16.23 5.14
C ASN A 96 -46.10 -16.12 3.80
N THR A 97 -47.41 -15.82 3.87
CA THR A 97 -48.32 -15.65 2.73
C THR A 97 -48.23 -14.28 2.07
N LYS A 98 -47.73 -13.26 2.80
CA LYS A 98 -47.62 -11.87 2.32
C LYS A 98 -46.35 -11.61 1.48
N SER A 99 -45.47 -12.60 1.37
CA SER A 99 -44.26 -12.47 0.56
C SER A 99 -44.60 -12.74 -0.90
N GLU A 100 -44.62 -11.70 -1.74
CA GLU A 100 -44.93 -11.83 -3.17
C GLU A 100 -43.72 -12.24 -4.02
N TYR A 101 -42.54 -11.70 -3.71
CA TYR A 101 -41.32 -11.98 -4.46
C TYR A 101 -40.62 -13.22 -3.92
N LYS A 102 -40.27 -14.12 -4.85
CA LYS A 102 -39.73 -15.44 -4.52
C LYS A 102 -38.39 -15.71 -5.17
N THR A 103 -37.57 -16.45 -4.44
CA THR A 103 -36.31 -17.02 -4.89
C THR A 103 -36.35 -18.52 -4.58
N THR A 104 -35.82 -19.35 -5.45
CA THR A 104 -35.59 -20.76 -5.15
C THR A 104 -34.23 -20.92 -4.48
N ILE A 105 -34.17 -21.71 -3.42
CA ILE A 105 -32.93 -22.26 -2.86
C ILE A 105 -32.87 -23.75 -3.19
N LEU A 106 -31.66 -24.24 -3.45
CA LEU A 106 -31.35 -25.63 -3.78
C LEU A 106 -30.50 -26.22 -2.68
N ASN A 107 -30.85 -27.41 -2.23
CA ASN A 107 -29.97 -28.24 -1.44
C ASN A 107 -28.96 -28.91 -2.37
N ARG A 108 -27.67 -28.68 -2.13
CA ARG A 108 -26.55 -29.14 -2.98
C ARG A 108 -26.30 -30.65 -2.88
N ILE A 109 -26.81 -31.31 -1.84
CA ILE A 109 -26.59 -32.73 -1.58
C ILE A 109 -27.71 -33.57 -2.21
N ASN A 110 -28.96 -33.26 -1.88
CA ASN A 110 -30.12 -34.07 -2.27
C ASN A 110 -30.98 -33.45 -3.39
N ASN A 111 -30.56 -32.31 -3.96
CA ASN A 111 -31.26 -31.57 -5.01
C ASN A 111 -32.67 -31.07 -4.66
N ASN A 112 -33.07 -31.12 -3.38
CA ASN A 112 -34.35 -30.55 -2.96
C ASN A 112 -34.40 -29.04 -3.20
N VAL A 113 -35.56 -28.53 -3.59
CA VAL A 113 -35.78 -27.11 -3.85
C VAL A 113 -36.81 -26.54 -2.87
N LEU A 114 -36.55 -25.32 -2.40
CA LEU A 114 -37.47 -24.53 -1.59
C LEU A 114 -37.72 -23.16 -2.23
N LEU A 115 -38.99 -22.79 -2.34
CA LEU A 115 -39.42 -21.46 -2.74
C LEU A 115 -39.49 -20.54 -1.52
N VAL A 116 -38.51 -19.65 -1.39
CA VAL A 116 -38.38 -18.76 -0.25
C VAL A 116 -38.70 -17.32 -0.58
N GLY A 117 -39.25 -16.62 0.41
CA GLY A 117 -39.49 -15.18 0.34
C GLY A 117 -38.24 -14.36 0.60
N THR A 118 -38.30 -13.07 0.25
CA THR A 118 -37.22 -12.09 0.46
C THR A 118 -36.66 -12.11 1.89
N ARG A 119 -37.49 -12.14 2.94
CA ARG A 119 -37.00 -12.21 4.33
C ARG A 119 -36.18 -13.48 4.65
N CYS A 120 -36.49 -14.59 3.99
CA CYS A 120 -35.85 -15.88 4.26
C CYS A 120 -34.55 -16.07 3.45
N ILE A 121 -34.42 -15.44 2.28
CA ILE A 121 -33.21 -15.58 1.44
C ILE A 121 -31.96 -14.99 2.12
N HIS A 122 -32.11 -14.00 3.01
CA HIS A 122 -31.00 -13.39 3.77
C HIS A 122 -30.17 -14.40 4.58
N LYS A 123 -30.76 -15.55 4.92
CA LYS A 123 -30.12 -16.61 5.72
C LYS A 123 -29.18 -17.48 4.89
N PHE A 124 -29.21 -17.36 3.56
CA PHE A 124 -28.44 -18.15 2.61
C PHE A 124 -27.63 -17.17 1.75
N SER A 125 -26.57 -16.61 2.35
CA SER A 125 -25.81 -15.47 1.83
C SER A 125 -24.82 -15.81 0.70
N GLU A 126 -24.75 -17.06 0.26
CA GLU A 126 -23.91 -17.42 -0.89
C GLU A 126 -24.56 -16.99 -2.22
N ILE A 127 -23.72 -16.51 -3.13
CA ILE A 127 -24.08 -15.67 -4.28
C ILE A 127 -25.02 -16.40 -5.25
N ASN A 128 -26.24 -15.86 -5.43
CA ASN A 128 -26.99 -16.08 -6.67
C ASN A 128 -26.22 -15.39 -7.80
N LYS A 129 -25.78 -16.15 -8.81
CA LYS A 129 -25.07 -15.63 -9.99
C LYS A 129 -25.87 -14.52 -10.72
N ASP A 130 -27.19 -14.51 -10.58
CA ASP A 130 -28.05 -13.48 -11.16
C ASP A 130 -27.93 -12.10 -10.46
N LEU A 131 -27.29 -12.02 -9.28
CA LEU A 131 -27.25 -10.84 -8.42
C LEU A 131 -25.81 -10.35 -8.10
N TYR A 132 -24.82 -10.66 -8.96
CA TYR A 132 -23.43 -10.22 -8.78
C TYR A 132 -23.33 -8.70 -8.56
N GLY A 133 -22.58 -8.32 -7.51
CA GLY A 133 -22.32 -6.92 -7.16
C GLY A 133 -23.44 -6.19 -6.42
N MET A 134 -24.45 -6.93 -5.92
CA MET A 134 -25.52 -6.39 -5.08
C MET A 134 -25.53 -7.06 -3.71
N THR A 135 -25.62 -6.25 -2.65
CA THR A 135 -25.86 -6.75 -1.30
C THR A 135 -27.33 -7.13 -1.10
N ILE A 136 -27.62 -8.05 -0.18
CA ILE A 136 -29.01 -8.47 0.08
C ILE A 136 -29.87 -7.30 0.61
N TYR A 137 -29.26 -6.33 1.31
CA TYR A 137 -29.93 -5.10 1.73
C TYR A 137 -30.32 -4.20 0.54
N GLU A 138 -29.45 -4.07 -0.46
CA GLU A 138 -29.77 -3.35 -1.69
C GLU A 138 -30.89 -4.04 -2.47
N LEU A 139 -30.88 -5.38 -2.51
CA LEU A 139 -31.94 -6.18 -3.11
C LEU A 139 -33.29 -5.88 -2.46
N GLU A 140 -33.38 -5.93 -1.13
CA GLU A 140 -34.62 -5.67 -0.40
C GLU A 140 -35.15 -4.25 -0.67
N ARG A 141 -34.25 -3.25 -0.68
CA ARG A 141 -34.60 -1.86 -0.98
C ARG A 141 -35.13 -1.71 -2.41
N ILE A 142 -34.50 -2.36 -3.38
CA ILE A 142 -34.91 -2.30 -4.80
C ILE A 142 -36.24 -3.01 -4.99
N VAL A 143 -36.42 -4.21 -4.43
CA VAL A 143 -37.68 -4.97 -4.53
C VAL A 143 -38.86 -4.18 -3.96
N LYS A 144 -38.66 -3.47 -2.84
CA LYS A 144 -39.71 -2.64 -2.22
C LYS A 144 -40.03 -1.37 -3.02
N LYS A 145 -39.02 -0.71 -3.61
CA LYS A 145 -39.18 0.63 -4.22
C LYS A 145 -39.38 0.60 -5.74
N ASN A 146 -38.70 -0.31 -6.44
CA ASN A 146 -38.73 -0.39 -7.89
C ASN A 146 -38.39 -1.82 -8.35
N PRO A 147 -39.37 -2.74 -8.37
CA PRO A 147 -39.15 -4.13 -8.75
C PRO A 147 -38.71 -4.28 -10.22
N ALA A 148 -39.15 -3.41 -11.12
CA ALA A 148 -38.72 -3.42 -12.53
C ALA A 148 -37.21 -3.15 -12.68
N LYS A 149 -36.59 -2.42 -11.74
CA LYS A 149 -35.13 -2.23 -11.68
C LYS A 149 -34.40 -3.52 -11.36
N LEU A 150 -34.99 -4.43 -10.57
CA LEU A 150 -34.37 -5.72 -10.29
C LEU A 150 -34.31 -6.59 -11.55
N ASP A 151 -35.41 -6.67 -12.31
CA ASP A 151 -35.45 -7.44 -13.55
C ASP A 151 -34.43 -6.94 -14.57
N ARG A 152 -34.24 -5.62 -14.64
CA ARG A 152 -33.18 -5.00 -15.45
C ARG A 152 -31.79 -5.38 -14.95
N ILE A 153 -31.52 -5.35 -13.65
CA ILE A 153 -30.21 -5.76 -13.11
C ILE A 153 -29.92 -7.23 -13.42
N VAL A 154 -30.91 -8.11 -13.23
CA VAL A 154 -30.78 -9.53 -13.56
C VAL A 154 -30.50 -9.70 -15.05
N TYR A 155 -31.19 -8.97 -15.92
CA TYR A 155 -30.93 -9.00 -17.37
C TYR A 155 -29.52 -8.48 -17.71
N PHE A 156 -29.08 -7.38 -17.10
CA PHE A 156 -27.72 -6.88 -17.28
C PHE A 156 -26.67 -7.92 -16.88
N ASN A 157 -26.86 -8.60 -15.75
CA ASN A 157 -25.94 -9.63 -15.26
C ASN A 157 -25.87 -10.87 -16.17
N LYS A 158 -26.92 -11.14 -16.97
CA LYS A 158 -26.88 -12.17 -18.01
C LYS A 158 -25.98 -11.79 -19.19
N ILE A 159 -25.95 -10.50 -19.54
CA ILE A 159 -25.08 -9.98 -20.63
C ILE A 159 -23.64 -9.81 -20.12
N CYS A 160 -23.47 -9.28 -18.91
CA CYS A 160 -22.19 -9.07 -18.26
C CYS A 160 -22.16 -9.87 -16.95
N PRO A 161 -21.54 -11.07 -16.91
CA PRO A 161 -21.55 -11.96 -15.75
C PRO A 161 -21.01 -11.34 -14.45
N TYR A 162 -20.20 -10.29 -14.56
CA TYR A 162 -19.65 -9.56 -13.40
C TYR A 162 -20.56 -8.44 -12.89
N GLY A 163 -21.67 -8.16 -13.57
CA GLY A 163 -22.62 -7.12 -13.21
C GLY A 163 -21.95 -5.77 -12.98
N LYS A 164 -22.37 -5.06 -11.93
CA LYS A 164 -21.77 -3.77 -11.55
C LYS A 164 -20.28 -3.87 -11.20
N ASN A 165 -19.80 -5.04 -10.77
CA ASN A 165 -18.41 -5.23 -10.33
C ASN A 165 -17.42 -5.18 -11.51
N ILE A 166 -17.89 -5.25 -12.75
CA ILE A 166 -17.05 -5.11 -13.94
C ILE A 166 -16.20 -3.84 -13.91
N PHE A 167 -16.75 -2.73 -13.40
CA PHE A 167 -16.03 -1.45 -13.32
C PHE A 167 -14.89 -1.48 -12.30
N SER A 168 -15.08 -2.17 -11.17
CA SER A 168 -14.02 -2.37 -10.18
C SER A 168 -12.95 -3.31 -10.71
N MET A 169 -13.34 -4.36 -11.45
CA MET A 169 -12.38 -5.24 -12.13
C MET A 169 -11.53 -4.48 -13.16
N TRP A 170 -12.14 -3.61 -13.97
CA TRP A 170 -11.42 -2.76 -14.92
C TRP A 170 -10.42 -1.84 -14.23
N GLN A 171 -10.83 -1.20 -13.13
CA GLN A 171 -9.95 -0.38 -12.28
C GLN A 171 -8.78 -1.17 -11.72
N ASN A 172 -9.03 -2.37 -11.19
CA ASN A 172 -7.97 -3.21 -10.64
C ASN A 172 -6.98 -3.62 -11.73
N LYS A 173 -7.46 -4.12 -12.87
CA LYS A 173 -6.63 -4.49 -14.02
C LYS A 173 -5.77 -3.33 -14.54
N TYR A 174 -6.32 -2.12 -14.62
CA TYR A 174 -5.56 -0.94 -15.02
C TYR A 174 -4.53 -0.52 -13.96
N ASN A 175 -4.88 -0.68 -12.68
CA ASN A 175 -4.04 -0.30 -11.57
C ASN A 175 -2.88 -1.26 -11.29
N GLU A 176 -2.98 -2.52 -11.73
CA GLU A 176 -1.95 -3.57 -11.59
C GLU A 176 -0.61 -3.20 -12.26
N PHE A 177 -0.62 -2.39 -13.32
CA PHE A 177 0.61 -1.97 -13.98
C PHE A 177 1.44 -1.05 -13.06
N GLU A 178 2.72 -1.35 -12.86
CA GLU A 178 3.60 -0.51 -12.01
C GLU A 178 4.10 0.76 -12.70
N ILE A 179 3.95 0.84 -14.02
CA ILE A 179 4.39 1.98 -14.83
C ILE A 179 3.36 3.10 -14.85
N SER A 180 3.84 4.33 -15.03
CA SER A 180 2.99 5.48 -15.31
C SER A 180 2.68 5.52 -16.79
N PHE A 181 1.38 5.51 -17.14
CA PHE A 181 0.97 5.63 -18.53
C PHE A 181 0.91 7.10 -18.98
N PRO A 182 1.09 7.37 -20.29
CA PRO A 182 0.77 8.67 -20.87
C PRO A 182 -0.70 9.05 -20.68
N ASN A 183 -1.00 10.36 -20.70
CA ASN A 183 -2.36 10.90 -20.51
C ASN A 183 -3.38 10.28 -21.47
N GLU A 184 -2.99 9.98 -22.71
CA GLU A 184 -3.89 9.35 -23.69
C GLU A 184 -4.53 8.06 -23.16
N TYR A 185 -3.78 7.24 -22.42
CA TYR A 185 -4.27 5.99 -21.84
C TYR A 185 -5.17 6.26 -20.63
N ASP A 186 -4.77 7.19 -19.77
CA ASP A 186 -5.54 7.59 -18.58
C ASP A 186 -6.90 8.20 -18.97
N ASP A 187 -6.91 9.02 -20.03
CA ASP A 187 -8.10 9.66 -20.59
C ASP A 187 -9.01 8.63 -21.28
N GLU A 188 -8.44 7.74 -22.09
CA GLU A 188 -9.16 6.63 -22.73
C GLU A 188 -9.83 5.74 -21.67
N PHE A 189 -9.07 5.35 -20.63
CA PHE A 189 -9.58 4.57 -19.50
C PHE A 189 -10.72 5.28 -18.76
N SER A 190 -10.51 6.54 -18.42
CA SER A 190 -11.49 7.36 -17.70
C SER A 190 -12.78 7.52 -18.51
N ASN A 191 -12.68 7.69 -19.82
CA ASN A 191 -13.81 7.79 -20.72
C ASN A 191 -14.60 6.48 -20.81
N ILE A 192 -13.93 5.34 -20.95
CA ILE A 192 -14.56 4.01 -20.97
C ILE A 192 -15.34 3.77 -19.67
N LEU A 193 -14.71 4.03 -18.51
CA LEU A 193 -15.37 3.88 -17.21
C LEU A 193 -16.59 4.80 -17.06
N LYS A 194 -16.45 6.08 -17.44
CA LYS A 194 -17.53 7.07 -17.32
C LYS A 194 -18.71 6.70 -18.21
N LYS A 195 -18.47 6.33 -19.47
CA LYS A 195 -19.51 5.93 -20.42
C LYS A 195 -20.17 4.61 -20.00
N GLY A 196 -19.38 3.60 -19.63
CA GLY A 196 -19.87 2.31 -19.15
C GLY A 196 -20.76 2.45 -17.90
N LYS A 197 -20.32 3.20 -16.88
CA LYS A 197 -21.11 3.48 -15.67
C LYS A 197 -22.40 4.25 -15.99
N ARG A 198 -22.34 5.21 -16.92
CA ARG A 198 -23.51 5.97 -17.36
C ARG A 198 -24.54 5.06 -18.01
N ILE A 199 -24.16 4.22 -18.97
CA ILE A 199 -25.08 3.31 -19.66
C ILE A 199 -25.70 2.32 -18.68
N TYR A 200 -24.90 1.70 -17.80
CA TYR A 200 -25.41 0.85 -16.73
C TYR A 200 -26.46 1.57 -15.89
N SER A 201 -26.17 2.79 -15.43
CA SER A 201 -27.08 3.59 -14.62
C SER A 201 -28.37 3.96 -15.36
N LEU A 202 -28.29 4.40 -16.62
CA LEU A 202 -29.46 4.72 -17.44
C LEU A 202 -30.35 3.51 -17.62
N TYR A 203 -29.76 2.34 -17.90
CA TYR A 203 -30.49 1.10 -18.12
C TYR A 203 -31.22 0.63 -16.86
N ILE A 204 -30.50 0.44 -15.74
CA ILE A 204 -31.12 -0.06 -14.50
C ILE A 204 -32.21 0.88 -13.97
N ASN A 205 -32.13 2.18 -14.27
CA ASN A 205 -33.11 3.18 -13.84
C ASN A 205 -34.26 3.36 -14.84
N GLY A 206 -34.28 2.61 -15.94
CA GLY A 206 -35.39 2.59 -16.87
C GLY A 206 -35.39 3.64 -17.96
N LYS A 207 -34.29 4.40 -18.09
CA LYS A 207 -34.19 5.53 -19.03
C LYS A 207 -33.82 5.12 -20.46
N ILE A 208 -33.28 3.91 -20.62
CA ILE A 208 -32.97 3.30 -21.92
C ILE A 208 -33.49 1.86 -21.94
N ASP A 209 -33.71 1.32 -23.14
CA ASP A 209 -34.25 -0.02 -23.34
C ASP A 209 -33.16 -1.12 -23.44
N GLN A 210 -33.58 -2.36 -23.73
CA GLN A 210 -32.65 -3.48 -23.90
C GLN A 210 -31.85 -3.42 -25.21
N ASN A 211 -32.37 -2.78 -26.26
CA ASN A 211 -31.67 -2.65 -27.53
C ASN A 211 -30.52 -1.66 -27.41
N GLU A 212 -30.74 -0.52 -26.74
CA GLU A 212 -29.68 0.42 -26.40
C GLU A 212 -28.62 -0.20 -25.47
N LEU A 213 -29.02 -1.11 -24.57
CA LEU A 213 -28.07 -1.83 -23.71
C LEU A 213 -27.12 -2.75 -24.50
N LYS A 214 -27.50 -3.25 -25.69
CA LYS A 214 -26.60 -4.09 -26.51
C LYS A 214 -25.29 -3.37 -26.83
N ASN A 215 -25.30 -2.03 -26.84
CA ASN A 215 -24.11 -1.21 -26.99
C ASN A 215 -23.12 -1.34 -25.81
N PHE A 216 -23.52 -1.94 -24.68
CA PHE A 216 -22.60 -2.19 -23.57
C PHE A 216 -21.43 -3.10 -23.94
N ASN A 217 -21.65 -4.04 -24.87
CA ASN A 217 -20.59 -4.91 -25.39
C ASN A 217 -19.49 -4.13 -26.12
N SER A 218 -19.78 -2.94 -26.68
CA SER A 218 -18.72 -2.12 -27.29
C SER A 218 -17.74 -1.63 -26.22
N TYR A 219 -18.22 -1.19 -25.05
CA TYR A 219 -17.35 -0.76 -23.95
C TYR A 219 -16.51 -1.90 -23.37
N MET A 220 -17.02 -3.13 -23.37
CA MET A 220 -16.23 -4.30 -22.99
C MET A 220 -15.07 -4.51 -23.96
N LYS A 221 -15.34 -4.43 -25.27
CA LYS A 221 -14.31 -4.54 -26.32
C LYS A 221 -13.33 -3.36 -26.29
N GLU A 222 -13.80 -2.14 -26.06
CA GLU A 222 -12.96 -0.95 -25.90
C GLU A 222 -12.01 -1.11 -24.70
N PHE A 223 -12.52 -1.62 -23.57
CA PHE A 223 -11.67 -1.90 -22.40
C PHE A 223 -10.64 -3.00 -22.69
N GLU A 224 -11.03 -4.10 -23.35
CA GLU A 224 -10.09 -5.16 -23.72
C GLU A 224 -9.01 -4.65 -24.68
N TYR A 225 -9.39 -3.83 -25.66
CA TYR A 225 -8.45 -3.18 -26.56
C TYR A 225 -7.47 -2.29 -25.81
N LEU A 226 -7.97 -1.39 -24.94
CA LEU A 226 -7.13 -0.53 -24.10
C LEU A 226 -6.22 -1.36 -23.19
N TYR A 227 -6.74 -2.41 -22.55
CA TYR A 227 -5.93 -3.28 -21.68
C TYR A 227 -4.78 -3.94 -22.45
N ASN A 228 -5.04 -4.43 -23.67
CA ASN A 228 -4.01 -4.98 -24.54
C ASN A 228 -3.00 -3.91 -24.98
N LYS A 229 -3.45 -2.68 -25.27
CA LYS A 229 -2.62 -1.51 -25.56
C LYS A 229 -1.70 -1.18 -24.37
N CYS A 230 -2.24 -1.13 -23.15
CA CYS A 230 -1.49 -0.96 -21.90
C CYS A 230 -0.46 -2.06 -21.69
N LYS A 231 -0.88 -3.33 -21.89
CA LYS A 231 0.00 -4.50 -21.74
C LYS A 231 1.18 -4.43 -22.71
N LYS A 232 0.91 -4.12 -23.98
CA LYS A 232 1.96 -3.92 -24.98
C LYS A 232 2.93 -2.80 -24.58
N PHE A 233 2.40 -1.64 -24.20
CA PHE A 233 3.24 -0.52 -23.73
C PHE A 233 4.11 -0.92 -22.53
N HIS A 234 3.55 -1.67 -21.59
CA HIS A 234 4.29 -2.21 -20.44
C HIS A 234 5.39 -3.18 -20.86
N ASP A 235 5.07 -4.18 -21.69
CA ASP A 235 6.05 -5.17 -22.12
C ASP A 235 7.18 -4.55 -22.94
N ASP A 236 6.87 -3.55 -23.76
CA ASP A 236 7.85 -2.81 -24.57
C ASP A 236 8.78 -1.91 -23.70
N ASN A 237 8.35 -1.53 -22.49
CA ASN A 237 9.08 -0.56 -21.66
C ASN A 237 9.50 -1.06 -20.26
N LYS A 238 9.14 -2.28 -19.84
CA LYS A 238 9.45 -2.79 -18.49
C LYS A 238 10.95 -2.81 -18.16
N ASN A 239 11.79 -2.97 -19.17
CA ASN A 239 13.26 -2.98 -19.02
C ASN A 239 13.89 -1.61 -19.34
N ASN A 240 13.11 -0.61 -19.71
CA ASN A 240 13.60 0.72 -20.04
C ASN A 240 13.94 1.49 -18.75
N LYS A 241 15.22 1.79 -18.54
CA LYS A 241 15.70 2.52 -17.35
C LYS A 241 15.04 3.89 -17.17
N TYR A 242 14.52 4.48 -18.23
CA TYR A 242 13.88 5.80 -18.25
C TYR A 242 12.36 5.77 -18.02
N ILE A 243 11.73 4.60 -17.94
CA ILE A 243 10.28 4.53 -17.76
C ILE A 243 9.85 5.09 -16.40
N CYS A 244 8.88 5.98 -16.35
CA CYS A 244 8.34 6.44 -15.07
C CYS A 244 7.48 5.33 -14.45
N THR A 245 7.67 5.08 -13.15
CA THR A 245 6.82 4.16 -12.38
C THR A 245 5.81 4.95 -11.56
N LYS A 246 4.70 4.31 -11.17
CA LYS A 246 3.69 4.91 -10.28
C LYS A 246 4.28 5.36 -8.95
N LYS A 247 5.33 4.68 -8.46
CA LYS A 247 6.08 5.12 -7.26
C LYS A 247 6.76 6.47 -7.47
N ILE A 248 7.43 6.65 -8.62
CA ILE A 248 8.07 7.92 -8.98
C ILE A 248 7.02 8.99 -9.22
N GLU A 249 5.94 8.68 -9.96
CA GLU A 249 4.83 9.61 -10.20
C GLU A 249 4.22 10.10 -8.87
N LYS A 250 3.93 9.18 -7.94
CA LYS A 250 3.41 9.53 -6.61
C LYS A 250 4.39 10.44 -5.86
N PHE A 251 5.68 10.12 -5.87
CA PHE A 251 6.70 10.98 -5.26
C PHE A 251 6.70 12.41 -5.82
N LEU A 252 6.51 12.57 -7.13
CA LEU A 252 6.43 13.88 -7.76
C LEU A 252 5.14 14.63 -7.38
N LEU A 253 4.02 13.91 -7.28
CA LEU A 253 2.73 14.46 -6.85
C LEU A 253 2.80 14.99 -5.42
N ASP A 254 3.37 14.20 -4.51
CA ASP A 254 3.53 14.54 -3.09
C ASP A 254 4.41 15.79 -2.89
N ARG A 255 5.26 16.11 -3.88
CA ARG A 255 6.12 17.31 -3.89
C ARG A 255 5.58 18.46 -4.74
N GLY A 256 4.39 18.32 -5.32
CA GLY A 256 3.77 19.37 -6.14
C GLY A 256 4.44 19.64 -7.48
N LEU A 257 5.22 18.71 -8.02
CA LEU A 257 5.98 18.87 -9.28
C LEU A 257 5.10 18.61 -10.52
N LYS A 258 4.04 19.40 -10.69
CA LYS A 258 3.01 19.22 -11.72
C LYS A 258 3.57 19.29 -13.16
N ILE A 259 4.42 20.27 -13.45
CA ILE A 259 5.02 20.46 -14.79
C ILE A 259 5.86 19.24 -15.18
N THR A 260 6.64 18.70 -14.23
CA THR A 260 7.43 17.48 -14.43
C THR A 260 6.54 16.28 -14.76
N ILE A 261 5.42 16.13 -14.04
CA ILE A 261 4.44 15.07 -14.30
C ILE A 261 3.82 15.24 -15.68
N GLU A 262 3.39 16.44 -16.05
CA GLU A 262 2.84 16.73 -17.38
C GLU A 262 3.81 16.35 -18.50
N HIS A 263 5.11 16.63 -18.31
CA HIS A 263 6.13 16.23 -19.28
C HIS A 263 6.23 14.70 -19.40
N ILE A 264 6.31 14.00 -18.26
CA ILE A 264 6.33 12.53 -18.22
C ILE A 264 5.08 11.96 -18.89
N LYS A 265 3.91 12.53 -18.62
CA LYS A 265 2.61 12.07 -19.13
C LYS A 265 2.44 12.23 -20.64
N ARG A 266 3.38 12.85 -21.36
CA ARG A 266 3.39 12.87 -22.83
C ARG A 266 3.77 11.52 -23.44
N ASN A 267 4.69 10.79 -22.81
CA ASN A 267 5.26 9.56 -23.38
C ASN A 267 5.60 8.46 -22.35
N GLY A 268 5.30 8.70 -21.07
CA GLY A 268 5.55 7.80 -19.94
C GLY A 268 7.01 7.78 -19.47
N LYS A 269 7.91 8.56 -20.08
CA LYS A 269 9.36 8.47 -19.85
C LYS A 269 9.87 9.71 -19.12
N ILE A 270 10.87 9.48 -18.28
CA ILE A 270 11.70 10.53 -17.72
C ILE A 270 12.71 10.90 -18.82
N THR A 271 12.72 12.16 -19.23
CA THR A 271 13.63 12.71 -20.24
C THR A 271 14.76 13.50 -19.57
N GLN A 272 15.78 13.87 -20.34
CA GLN A 272 16.98 14.52 -19.81
C GLN A 272 16.70 15.85 -19.11
N ASP A 273 15.85 16.67 -19.71
CA ASP A 273 15.48 18.01 -19.25
C ASP A 273 14.83 18.02 -17.87
N ILE A 274 14.07 16.97 -17.55
CA ILE A 274 13.37 16.84 -16.28
C ILE A 274 14.08 15.93 -15.26
N ALA A 275 15.07 15.15 -15.68
CA ALA A 275 15.72 14.15 -14.83
C ALA A 275 16.35 14.76 -13.57
N LYS A 276 16.76 16.04 -13.62
CA LYS A 276 17.28 16.78 -12.48
C LYS A 276 16.29 16.89 -11.31
N TYR A 277 14.98 16.89 -11.62
CA TYR A 277 13.92 16.94 -10.62
C TYR A 277 13.54 15.55 -10.06
N ILE A 278 14.12 14.47 -10.60
CA ILE A 278 13.77 13.09 -10.23
C ILE A 278 14.83 12.52 -9.29
N TYR A 279 14.66 12.75 -7.99
CA TYR A 279 15.58 12.25 -6.96
C TYR A 279 14.97 11.13 -6.10
N HIS A 280 14.13 10.30 -6.71
CA HIS A 280 13.62 9.08 -6.09
C HIS A 280 14.65 7.94 -6.21
N ILE A 281 14.87 7.19 -5.13
CA ILE A 281 15.87 6.12 -5.08
C ILE A 281 15.75 5.09 -6.20
N ASP A 282 14.51 4.65 -6.50
CA ASP A 282 14.24 3.61 -7.52
C ASP A 282 14.63 4.08 -8.92
N PHE A 283 14.70 5.39 -9.16
CA PHE A 283 15.20 5.93 -10.42
C PHE A 283 16.72 5.97 -10.42
N ILE A 284 17.34 6.56 -9.40
CA ILE A 284 18.80 6.73 -9.30
C ILE A 284 19.51 5.36 -9.33
N LYS A 285 18.97 4.34 -8.63
CA LYS A 285 19.55 2.99 -8.59
C LYS A 285 19.66 2.33 -9.97
N ARG A 286 18.82 2.70 -10.95
CA ARG A 286 18.89 2.16 -12.33
C ARG A 286 20.19 2.54 -13.04
N PHE A 287 20.84 3.60 -12.55
CA PHE A 287 22.08 4.17 -13.07
C PHE A 287 23.26 3.94 -12.14
N LYS A 288 23.17 3.04 -11.15
CA LYS A 288 24.25 2.75 -10.19
C LYS A 288 25.60 2.53 -10.87
N ASP A 289 25.64 1.78 -11.98
CA ASP A 289 26.88 1.54 -12.72
C ASP A 289 27.45 2.79 -13.39
N ASN A 290 26.58 3.66 -13.93
CA ASN A 290 27.01 4.93 -14.52
C ASN A 290 27.60 5.84 -13.44
N ILE A 291 26.94 5.91 -12.28
CA ILE A 291 27.39 6.68 -11.11
C ILE A 291 28.76 6.15 -10.65
N ARG A 292 28.87 4.83 -10.48
CA ARG A 292 30.13 4.17 -10.08
C ARG A 292 31.26 4.49 -11.06
N LYS A 293 31.03 4.32 -12.36
CA LYS A 293 32.04 4.61 -13.40
C LYS A 293 32.49 6.07 -13.38
N MET A 294 31.58 7.01 -13.12
CA MET A 294 31.89 8.43 -13.07
C MET A 294 32.71 8.78 -11.82
N PHE A 295 32.31 8.33 -10.62
CA PHE A 295 33.05 8.58 -9.39
C PHE A 295 34.45 7.94 -9.39
N LEU A 296 34.59 6.74 -9.96
CA LEU A 296 35.90 6.07 -10.03
C LEU A 296 36.96 6.88 -10.79
N LYS A 297 36.58 7.70 -11.79
CA LYS A 297 37.52 8.59 -12.49
C LYS A 297 38.21 9.58 -11.55
N TYR A 298 37.58 9.89 -10.42
CA TYR A 298 38.08 10.83 -9.42
C TYR A 298 38.60 10.12 -8.17
N ARG A 299 38.85 8.80 -8.24
CA ARG A 299 39.25 7.95 -7.09
C ARG A 299 38.20 7.93 -5.97
N ILE A 300 36.93 8.14 -6.32
CA ILE A 300 35.81 8.03 -5.39
C ILE A 300 35.13 6.67 -5.64
N GLN A 301 35.02 5.86 -4.58
CA GLN A 301 34.35 4.57 -4.64
C GLN A 301 32.92 4.69 -4.14
N LEU A 302 31.95 4.31 -4.96
CA LEU A 302 30.55 4.23 -4.55
C LEU A 302 30.36 3.09 -3.55
N LYS A 303 29.83 3.41 -2.35
CA LYS A 303 29.54 2.42 -1.30
C LYS A 303 28.06 2.08 -1.24
N GLU A 304 27.19 3.09 -1.18
CA GLU A 304 25.76 2.89 -0.94
C GLU A 304 24.90 3.93 -1.70
N ILE A 305 23.66 3.54 -2.04
CA ILE A 305 22.60 4.45 -2.45
C ILE A 305 21.35 4.09 -1.65
N ASN A 306 20.90 4.98 -0.77
CA ASN A 306 19.67 4.81 0.01
C ASN A 306 18.67 5.94 -0.25
N ASN A 307 17.62 6.04 0.57
CA ASN A 307 16.51 6.96 0.34
C ASN A 307 16.88 8.43 0.56
N MET A 308 17.99 8.70 1.26
CA MET A 308 18.40 10.05 1.63
C MET A 308 19.63 10.50 0.83
N TYR A 309 20.61 9.62 0.68
CA TYR A 309 21.92 9.98 0.13
C TYR A 309 22.57 8.88 -0.70
N ILE A 310 23.57 9.31 -1.46
CA ILE A 310 24.59 8.46 -2.07
C ILE A 310 25.83 8.56 -1.20
N LYS A 311 26.31 7.42 -0.69
CA LYS A 311 27.52 7.33 0.13
C LYS A 311 28.68 6.78 -0.70
N CYS A 312 29.84 7.40 -0.55
CA CYS A 312 31.06 7.07 -1.24
C CYS A 312 32.27 7.16 -0.29
N SER A 313 33.41 6.59 -0.70
CA SER A 313 34.69 6.77 -0.01
C SER A 313 35.72 7.37 -0.95
N TYR A 314 36.63 8.16 -0.40
CA TYR A 314 37.76 8.74 -1.10
C TYR A 314 39.06 8.27 -0.46
N GLU A 315 39.97 7.74 -1.27
CA GLU A 315 41.28 7.29 -0.81
C GLU A 315 42.27 8.47 -0.83
N TYR A 316 42.62 8.97 0.36
CA TYR A 316 43.71 9.94 0.54
C TYR A 316 44.99 9.18 0.87
N GLU A 317 46.07 9.46 0.15
CA GLU A 317 47.32 8.70 0.25
C GLU A 317 47.90 8.72 1.67
N GLY A 318 48.11 7.53 2.26
CA GLY A 318 48.67 7.38 3.61
C GLY A 318 47.65 7.47 4.75
N PHE A 319 46.35 7.57 4.46
CA PHE A 319 45.27 7.66 5.44
C PHE A 319 44.16 6.65 5.16
N ASP A 320 43.34 6.39 6.18
CA ASP A 320 42.12 5.62 5.99
C ASP A 320 41.14 6.33 5.05
N PRO A 321 40.32 5.59 4.27
CA PRO A 321 39.42 6.20 3.31
C PRO A 321 38.36 7.10 3.96
N ILE A 322 38.27 8.34 3.52
CA ILE A 322 37.27 9.28 4.02
C ILE A 322 35.91 9.00 3.38
N LEU A 323 34.90 8.80 4.21
CA LEU A 323 33.51 8.65 3.81
C LEU A 323 32.90 10.01 3.48
N LEU A 324 32.27 10.08 2.32
CA LEU A 324 31.61 11.25 1.77
C LEU A 324 30.18 10.91 1.39
N ASP A 325 29.26 11.86 1.53
CA ASP A 325 27.87 11.70 1.12
C ASP A 325 27.36 12.89 0.29
N ILE A 326 26.29 12.63 -0.47
CA ILE A 326 25.53 13.65 -1.18
C ILE A 326 24.05 13.27 -1.17
N SER A 327 23.19 14.23 -0.85
CA SER A 327 21.74 13.99 -0.87
C SER A 327 21.27 13.63 -2.29
N LEU A 328 20.26 12.77 -2.41
CA LEU A 328 19.71 12.39 -3.72
C LEU A 328 19.26 13.61 -4.54
N GLN A 329 18.75 14.63 -3.86
CA GLN A 329 18.29 15.88 -4.47
C GLN A 329 19.47 16.67 -5.05
N ASN A 330 20.52 16.92 -4.26
CA ASN A 330 21.71 17.63 -4.75
C ASN A 330 22.38 16.84 -5.87
N PHE A 331 22.41 15.51 -5.75
CA PHE A 331 22.94 14.65 -6.79
C PHE A 331 22.16 14.80 -8.10
N SER A 332 20.84 14.69 -8.07
CA SER A 332 20.02 14.75 -9.29
C SER A 332 20.07 16.14 -9.92
N ASN A 333 20.00 17.19 -9.10
CA ASN A 333 20.05 18.58 -9.56
C ASN A 333 21.33 18.89 -10.36
N ASN A 334 22.48 18.41 -9.88
CA ASN A 334 23.78 18.76 -10.45
C ASN A 334 24.34 17.70 -11.42
N PHE A 335 23.94 16.43 -11.26
CA PHE A 335 24.56 15.30 -11.97
C PHE A 335 23.58 14.43 -12.76
N SER A 336 22.35 14.87 -12.99
CA SER A 336 21.36 14.11 -13.80
C SER A 336 21.82 13.76 -15.22
N ASN A 337 22.77 14.50 -15.81
CA ASN A 337 23.37 14.15 -17.11
C ASN A 337 24.04 12.76 -17.11
N ILE A 338 24.48 12.26 -15.95
CA ILE A 338 25.04 10.91 -15.79
C ILE A 338 24.03 9.83 -16.21
N PHE A 339 22.73 10.07 -16.01
CA PHE A 339 21.68 9.13 -16.39
C PHE A 339 21.61 8.90 -17.90
N TYR A 340 22.16 9.82 -18.70
CA TYR A 340 22.15 9.77 -20.17
C TYR A 340 23.54 9.58 -20.78
N ASN A 341 24.55 9.29 -19.96
CA ASN A 341 25.96 9.24 -20.37
C ASN A 341 26.50 10.53 -21.00
N LEU A 342 25.86 11.67 -20.71
CA LEU A 342 26.27 12.96 -21.22
C LEU A 342 27.25 13.63 -20.26
N ASN A 343 28.24 14.33 -20.80
CA ASN A 343 29.17 15.18 -20.04
C ASN A 343 29.94 14.49 -18.90
N ILE A 344 30.07 13.15 -18.91
CA ILE A 344 30.88 12.43 -17.90
C ILE A 344 32.37 12.83 -17.95
N ASN A 345 32.81 13.54 -18.99
CA ASN A 345 34.20 13.98 -19.15
C ASN A 345 34.42 15.47 -18.82
N ASN A 346 33.37 16.26 -18.64
CA ASN A 346 33.49 17.72 -18.49
C ASN A 346 33.40 18.19 -17.02
N LEU A 347 33.14 17.29 -16.08
CA LEU A 347 33.08 17.66 -14.67
C LEU A 347 34.50 17.84 -14.10
N THR A 348 34.74 18.96 -13.42
CA THR A 348 35.99 19.17 -12.69
C THR A 348 35.95 18.49 -11.33
N LYS A 349 37.13 18.16 -10.76
CA LYS A 349 37.22 17.67 -9.37
C LYS A 349 36.58 18.66 -8.38
N THR A 350 36.84 19.96 -8.59
CA THR A 350 36.31 21.03 -7.76
C THR A 350 34.78 21.03 -7.72
N GLU A 351 34.12 20.96 -8.87
CA GLU A 351 32.65 20.91 -8.94
C GLU A 351 32.08 19.68 -8.23
N LEU A 352 32.77 18.53 -8.34
CA LEU A 352 32.35 17.30 -7.66
C LEU A 352 32.43 17.44 -6.14
N PHE A 353 33.60 17.80 -5.62
CA PHE A 353 33.84 17.86 -4.18
C PHE A 353 33.10 19.00 -3.49
N ASN A 354 32.80 20.10 -4.17
CA ASN A 354 31.99 21.20 -3.60
C ASN A 354 30.54 20.79 -3.28
N LEU A 355 30.06 19.67 -3.83
CA LEU A 355 28.71 19.15 -3.59
C LEU A 355 28.68 17.93 -2.66
N LEU A 356 29.85 17.33 -2.40
CA LEU A 356 30.02 16.27 -1.43
C LEU A 356 30.15 16.85 -0.03
N MET A 357 29.78 16.04 0.95
CA MET A 357 29.88 16.33 2.37
C MET A 357 30.67 15.22 3.05
N ILE A 358 31.40 15.53 4.11
CA ILE A 358 32.06 14.50 4.93
C ILE A 358 31.00 13.86 5.81
N ASP A 359 30.95 12.52 5.83
CA ASP A 359 30.05 11.76 6.69
C ASP A 359 30.38 12.06 8.16
N ASP A 360 29.41 12.61 8.89
CA ASP A 360 29.56 13.01 10.30
C ASP A 360 29.49 11.77 11.20
N ASN A 361 30.55 10.99 11.16
CA ASN A 361 30.84 9.88 12.06
C ASN A 361 32.17 10.17 12.75
N TYR A 362 32.25 9.94 14.07
CA TYR A 362 33.43 10.28 14.88
C TYR A 362 34.75 9.80 14.26
N ASN A 363 34.85 8.53 13.86
CA ASN A 363 36.08 7.99 13.29
C ASN A 363 36.43 8.67 11.97
N ASN A 364 35.44 8.85 11.09
CA ASN A 364 35.64 9.52 9.80
C ASN A 364 36.06 11.00 9.97
N VAL A 365 35.49 11.69 10.95
CA VAL A 365 35.86 13.05 11.33
C VAL A 365 37.29 13.08 11.88
N TYR A 366 37.63 12.15 12.77
CA TYR A 366 38.96 12.03 13.33
C TYR A 366 40.01 11.82 12.23
N ASP A 367 39.76 10.91 11.29
CA ASP A 367 40.64 10.63 10.16
C ASP A 367 40.80 11.85 9.25
N PHE A 368 39.71 12.57 8.98
CA PHE A 368 39.77 13.82 8.22
C PHE A 368 40.64 14.88 8.91
N LEU A 369 40.50 15.06 10.23
CA LEU A 369 41.38 15.96 10.99
C LEU A 369 42.82 15.47 11.00
N GLY A 370 43.06 14.16 10.97
CA GLY A 370 44.37 13.55 10.76
C GLY A 370 45.03 14.04 9.46
N ILE A 371 44.27 14.09 8.37
CA ILE A 371 44.74 14.64 7.08
C ILE A 371 45.10 16.13 7.22
N LEU A 372 44.23 16.94 7.84
CA LEU A 372 44.50 18.37 8.06
C LEU A 372 45.79 18.58 8.87
N ASN A 373 45.96 17.81 9.95
CA ASN A 373 47.13 17.87 10.82
C ASN A 373 48.42 17.46 10.10
N TYR A 374 48.33 16.47 9.22
CA TYR A 374 49.46 16.08 8.39
C TYR A 374 49.90 17.19 7.44
N ILE A 375 48.96 17.91 6.82
CA ILE A 375 49.25 19.05 5.95
C ILE A 375 49.87 20.21 6.75
N LEU A 376 49.38 20.44 7.96
CA LEU A 376 49.88 21.45 8.89
C LEU A 376 51.19 21.05 9.60
N ARG A 377 51.74 19.85 9.32
CA ARG A 377 53.01 19.41 9.93
C ARG A 377 54.12 20.43 9.67
N GLY A 378 54.90 20.71 10.72
CA GLY A 378 55.95 21.73 10.72
C GLY A 378 55.45 23.17 10.94
N THR A 379 54.15 23.37 11.17
CA THR A 379 53.59 24.65 11.61
C THR A 379 53.30 24.62 13.12
N SER A 380 52.88 25.75 13.69
CA SER A 380 52.45 25.83 15.10
C SER A 380 51.01 25.38 15.34
N TYR A 381 50.28 24.92 14.33
CA TYR A 381 48.83 24.67 14.41
C TYR A 381 48.48 23.19 14.33
N ASN A 382 47.48 22.76 15.10
CA ASN A 382 46.85 21.44 14.93
C ASN A 382 45.36 21.49 15.33
N PHE A 383 44.57 20.58 14.76
CA PHE A 383 43.19 20.31 15.15
C PHE A 383 43.15 19.15 16.15
N TYR A 384 42.30 19.28 17.15
CA TYR A 384 42.07 18.28 18.18
C TYR A 384 40.58 18.03 18.37
N ILE A 385 40.20 16.74 18.43
CA ILE A 385 38.85 16.29 18.74
C ILE A 385 38.90 15.07 19.66
N ASN A 386 37.93 14.97 20.55
CA ASN A 386 37.62 13.78 21.33
C ASN A 386 36.10 13.56 21.36
N GLU A 387 35.64 12.46 21.94
CA GLU A 387 34.21 12.12 22.00
C GLU A 387 33.36 13.25 22.60
N ARG A 388 33.81 13.89 23.68
CA ARG A 388 33.08 14.99 24.32
C ARG A 388 32.93 16.22 23.41
N PHE A 389 33.97 16.56 22.64
CA PHE A 389 33.90 17.66 21.69
C PHE A 389 33.03 17.31 20.48
N TYR A 390 33.13 16.07 20.01
CA TYR A 390 32.32 15.55 18.92
C TYR A 390 30.82 15.58 19.26
N GLU A 391 30.42 15.12 20.45
CA GLU A 391 29.03 15.18 20.93
C GLU A 391 28.50 16.62 20.98
N LYS A 392 29.37 17.58 21.29
CA LYS A 392 29.06 19.02 21.29
C LYS A 392 29.14 19.66 19.91
N GLN A 393 29.47 18.90 18.86
CA GLN A 393 29.68 19.38 17.50
C GLN A 393 30.75 20.48 17.42
N GLN A 394 31.84 20.28 18.16
CA GLN A 394 32.94 21.20 18.35
C GLN A 394 34.29 20.54 18.02
N ILE A 395 35.25 21.36 17.58
CA ILE A 395 36.66 21.00 17.42
C ILE A 395 37.48 22.06 18.15
N GLU A 396 38.61 21.66 18.72
CA GLU A 396 39.62 22.62 19.15
C GLU A 396 40.69 22.79 18.07
N LEU A 397 41.00 24.04 17.75
CA LEU A 397 42.18 24.38 16.97
C LEU A 397 43.21 24.97 17.93
N HIS A 398 44.40 24.38 17.96
CA HIS A 398 45.48 24.75 18.87
C HIS A 398 46.56 25.53 18.12
N LYS A 399 47.20 26.43 18.85
CA LYS A 399 48.38 27.19 18.48
C LYS A 399 49.47 26.86 19.52
N ASN A 400 50.26 25.84 19.20
CA ASN A 400 51.16 25.16 20.12
C ASN A 400 52.30 26.04 20.64
N ASN A 401 52.80 26.98 19.83
CA ASN A 401 53.90 27.86 20.23
C ASN A 401 53.49 28.86 21.33
N THR A 402 52.23 29.28 21.38
CA THR A 402 51.70 30.20 22.40
C THR A 402 50.82 29.48 23.43
N LYS A 403 50.66 28.15 23.35
CA LYS A 403 49.76 27.34 24.20
C LYS A 403 48.36 27.94 24.25
N GLN A 404 47.81 28.21 23.07
CA GLN A 404 46.50 28.82 22.91
C GLN A 404 45.59 27.90 22.10
N TYR A 405 44.29 27.99 22.35
CA TYR A 405 43.29 27.24 21.59
C TYR A 405 42.06 28.10 21.29
N VAL A 406 41.27 27.64 20.33
CA VAL A 406 39.95 28.20 20.01
C VAL A 406 38.99 27.06 19.71
N ILE A 407 37.74 27.21 20.15
CA ILE A 407 36.68 26.24 19.85
C ILE A 407 35.96 26.69 18.58
N VAL A 408 35.92 25.80 17.60
CA VAL A 408 35.25 26.01 16.32
C VAL A 408 34.14 24.98 16.12
N LYS A 409 33.11 25.32 15.35
CA LYS A 409 32.02 24.38 15.05
C LYS A 409 32.50 23.32 14.08
N LEU A 410 32.21 22.05 14.39
CA LEU A 410 32.62 20.90 13.58
C LEU A 410 32.18 21.03 12.12
N ASN A 411 30.89 21.30 11.90
CA ASN A 411 30.32 21.42 10.55
C ASN A 411 30.96 22.53 9.70
N ASP A 412 31.43 23.61 10.32
CA ASP A 412 32.09 24.69 9.60
C ASP A 412 33.45 24.22 9.05
N ILE A 413 34.20 23.43 9.84
CA ILE A 413 35.47 22.84 9.44
C ILE A 413 35.28 21.79 8.33
N LEU A 414 34.32 20.87 8.51
CA LEU A 414 34.05 19.81 7.53
C LEU A 414 33.67 20.38 6.16
N LYS A 415 32.89 21.48 6.12
CA LYS A 415 32.51 22.15 4.87
C LYS A 415 33.62 23.00 4.30
N LYS A 416 34.24 23.84 5.12
CA LYS A 416 35.21 24.86 4.67
C LYS A 416 36.43 24.23 4.03
N TYR A 417 36.90 23.11 4.56
CA TYR A 417 38.16 22.48 4.14
C TYR A 417 37.99 21.31 3.16
N MET A 418 36.84 21.18 2.50
CA MET A 418 36.63 20.21 1.41
C MET A 418 37.65 20.35 0.26
N TYR A 419 38.27 21.53 0.11
CA TYR A 419 39.31 21.78 -0.87
C TYR A 419 40.57 20.93 -0.73
N VAL A 420 40.77 20.32 0.44
CA VAL A 420 41.85 19.36 0.71
C VAL A 420 41.84 18.19 -0.27
N PHE A 421 40.68 17.83 -0.82
CA PHE A 421 40.55 16.70 -1.75
C PHE A 421 40.82 17.05 -3.22
N TYR A 422 40.87 18.34 -3.58
CA TYR A 422 40.97 18.75 -5.00
C TYR A 422 42.04 19.80 -5.32
N LEU A 423 42.68 20.42 -4.32
CA LEU A 423 43.81 21.32 -4.53
C LEU A 423 45.17 20.62 -4.41
N SER A 424 46.23 21.28 -4.88
CA SER A 424 47.61 20.82 -4.71
C SER A 424 48.09 21.02 -3.26
N PRO A 425 48.96 20.15 -2.70
CA PRO A 425 49.43 20.22 -1.31
C PRO A 425 49.92 21.61 -0.87
N SER A 426 50.74 22.29 -1.68
CA SER A 426 51.26 23.63 -1.35
C SER A 426 50.15 24.67 -1.20
N LYS A 427 49.13 24.61 -2.08
CA LYS A 427 47.99 25.52 -2.05
C LYS A 427 47.03 25.20 -0.89
N ILE A 428 46.86 23.91 -0.57
CA ILE A 428 46.05 23.50 0.60
C ILE A 428 46.66 24.06 1.88
N LYS A 429 47.98 23.88 2.07
CA LYS A 429 48.67 24.38 3.27
C LYS A 429 48.58 25.89 3.40
N LEU A 430 48.78 26.62 2.30
CA LEU A 430 48.71 28.08 2.27
C LEU A 430 47.29 28.56 2.62
N ASN A 431 46.26 28.01 1.98
CA ASN A 431 44.86 28.34 2.28
C ASN A 431 44.48 28.02 3.74
N LEU A 432 44.92 26.89 4.29
CA LEU A 432 44.66 26.54 5.68
C LEU A 432 45.28 27.54 6.63
N LEU A 433 46.53 27.96 6.39
CA LEU A 433 47.21 28.95 7.23
C LEU A 433 46.54 30.31 7.14
N ASP A 434 46.24 30.81 5.94
CA ASP A 434 45.51 32.07 5.75
C ASP A 434 44.18 32.07 6.52
N ASP A 435 43.44 30.97 6.43
CA ASP A 435 42.17 30.80 7.13
C ASP A 435 42.31 30.79 8.65
N ILE A 436 43.36 30.16 9.18
CA ILE A 436 43.65 30.04 10.61
C ILE A 436 44.15 31.36 11.19
N GLU A 437 44.98 32.10 10.45
CA GLU A 437 45.54 33.39 10.87
C GLU A 437 44.46 34.48 11.02
N LEU A 438 43.35 34.36 10.29
CA LEU A 438 42.20 35.25 10.42
C LEU A 438 41.37 35.02 11.70
N ILE A 439 41.60 33.92 12.42
CA ILE A 439 40.84 33.61 13.64
C ILE A 439 41.26 34.52 14.77
N LYS A 440 40.27 35.22 15.34
CA LYS A 440 40.40 36.08 16.53
C LYS A 440 39.94 35.31 17.77
N ASN A 441 40.30 35.81 18.96
CA ASN A 441 39.87 35.29 20.27
C ASN A 441 40.48 33.92 20.65
N TRP A 442 41.80 33.82 20.57
CA TRP A 442 42.54 32.70 21.11
C TRP A 442 42.52 32.72 22.66
N THR A 443 42.23 31.58 23.27
CA THR A 443 42.19 31.38 24.73
C THR A 443 43.46 30.67 25.17
N ASN A 444 44.05 31.08 26.31
CA ASN A 444 45.22 30.40 26.85
C ASN A 444 44.83 29.03 27.42
N GLU A 445 45.62 27.99 27.15
CA GLU A 445 45.36 26.64 27.67
C GLU A 445 45.31 26.57 29.20
N GLU A 446 46.03 27.45 29.90
CA GLU A 446 45.99 27.54 31.36
C GLU A 446 44.60 27.93 31.91
N GLU A 447 43.79 28.64 31.11
CA GLU A 447 42.41 28.98 31.48
C GLU A 447 41.47 27.77 31.37
N LYS A 448 41.86 26.75 30.59
CA LYS A 448 41.09 25.51 30.39
C LYS A 448 40.97 24.71 31.69
N GLU A 449 41.97 24.80 32.57
CA GLU A 449 42.03 24.11 33.86
C GLU A 449 41.25 24.89 34.95
N LYS A 450 41.15 26.22 34.85
CA LYS A 450 40.36 27.05 35.80
C LYS A 450 38.87 26.68 35.81
N TYR A 451 38.33 26.15 34.71
CA TYR A 451 36.93 25.72 34.58
C TYR A 451 36.74 24.20 34.65
N LYS A 452 37.79 23.42 34.94
CA LYS A 452 37.67 21.97 35.26
C LYS A 452 37.35 21.70 36.73
N ILE A 453 37.36 22.72 37.59
CA ILE A 453 36.85 22.61 38.97
C ILE A 453 35.32 22.68 38.90
N GLY A 454 34.68 21.51 38.76
CA GLY A 454 33.24 21.42 38.60
C GLY A 454 32.84 20.11 37.95
N ASP A 455 33.16 19.00 38.60
CA ASP A 455 32.32 17.82 38.49
C ASP A 455 31.01 18.10 39.26
N ILE A 456 30.11 18.85 38.62
CA ILE A 456 28.81 19.28 39.18
C ILE A 456 27.86 18.07 39.34
N SER A 457 28.29 16.86 38.99
CA SER A 457 27.53 15.63 39.25
C SER A 457 27.36 15.32 40.75
N LYS A 458 28.14 15.97 41.63
CA LYS A 458 28.03 15.82 43.10
C LYS A 458 27.24 16.93 43.81
N GLU A 459 26.87 18.02 43.15
CA GLU A 459 26.12 19.12 43.80
C GLU A 459 24.60 19.09 43.52
N TRP A 460 24.10 18.15 42.70
CA TRP A 460 22.67 17.99 42.42
C TRP A 460 22.10 16.67 42.96
N ALA A 461 22.73 16.11 43.99
CA ALA A 461 22.30 14.90 44.68
C ALA A 461 22.30 15.10 46.21
N THR A 462 21.72 16.19 46.68
CA THR A 462 21.14 16.28 48.03
C THR A 462 20.05 17.36 48.00
N ASP A 463 18.86 16.92 48.39
CA ASP A 463 17.55 17.57 48.55
C ASP A 463 16.71 17.88 47.30
#